data_AF-A0A966TZ26-F1
#
_entry.id   AF-A0A966TZ26-F1
#
_cell.length_a   1.000
_cell.length_b   1.000
_cell.length_c   1.000
_cell.angle_alpha   90.00
_cell.angle_beta   90.00
_cell.angle_gamma   90.00
#
_symmetry.space_group_name_H-M   'P 1'
#
loop_
_entity.id
_entity.type
_entity.pdbx_description
1 polymer ?
#
loop_
_entity_poly.entity_id
_entity_poly.type
_entity_poly.pdbx_seq_one_letter_code
_entity_poly.pdbx_strand_id
1 'polypeptide(L)' 'MLTFAEPRALVYTFGATLLGILIGCMPGLSATLAISLLTTLTIRLPAGDAILILICAYVGTIYGGSRSAILLNIP' A
#
# COMPACT_ATOMS: atom_id res chain seq x y z
N MET A 1 -19.16 -1.11 -13.68
CA MET A 1 -19.19 0.13 -12.86
C MET A 1 -19.59 -0.12 -11.39
N LEU A 2 -19.45 -1.34 -10.85
CA LEU A 2 -19.68 -1.64 -9.42
C LEU A 2 -18.74 -2.77 -8.93
N THR A 3 -17.45 -2.68 -9.30
CA THR A 3 -16.42 -3.70 -9.02
C THR A 3 -15.97 -3.72 -7.54
N PHE A 4 -16.50 -2.83 -6.69
CA PHE A 4 -16.15 -2.73 -5.27
C PHE A 4 -16.84 -3.79 -4.37
N ALA A 5 -17.83 -4.52 -4.90
CA ALA A 5 -18.59 -5.54 -4.16
C ALA A 5 -18.14 -6.98 -4.47
N GLU A 6 -17.12 -7.17 -5.31
CA GLU A 6 -16.60 -8.51 -5.55
C GLU A 6 -15.66 -8.90 -4.39
N PRO A 7 -15.86 -10.07 -3.76
CA PRO A 7 -15.07 -10.49 -2.59
C PRO A 7 -13.56 -10.51 -2.87
N ARG A 8 -13.16 -10.72 -4.13
CA ARG A 8 -11.77 -10.63 -4.59
C ARG A 8 -11.15 -9.24 -4.41
N ALA A 9 -11.87 -8.17 -4.73
CA ALA A 9 -11.35 -6.80 -4.64
C ALA A 9 -11.10 -6.44 -3.17
N LEU A 10 -12.04 -6.77 -2.28
CA LEU A 10 -11.93 -6.50 -0.85
C LEU A 10 -10.69 -7.17 -0.22
N VAL A 11 -10.41 -8.41 -0.60
CA VAL A 11 -9.21 -9.15 -0.13
C VAL A 11 -7.93 -8.48 -0.62
N TYR A 12 -7.88 -8.04 -1.88
CA TYR A 12 -6.72 -7.31 -2.40
C TYR A 12 -6.52 -5.95 -1.72
N THR A 13 -7.60 -5.20 -1.48
CA THR A 13 -7.57 -3.92 -0.73
C THR A 13 -7.00 -4.11 0.67
N PHE A 14 -7.50 -5.12 1.40
CA PHE A 14 -7.11 -5.39 2.78
C PHE A 14 -5.67 -5.92 2.87
N GLY A 15 -5.28 -6.80 1.94
CA GLY A 15 -3.91 -7.29 1.84
C GLY A 15 -2.91 -6.20 1.46
N ALA A 16 -3.26 -5.35 0.50
CA ALA A 16 -2.42 -4.24 0.05
C ALA A 16 -2.24 -3.16 1.13
N THR A 17 -3.30 -2.84 1.89
CA THR A 17 -3.20 -1.91 3.03
C THR A 17 -2.35 -2.48 4.16
N LEU A 18 -2.52 -3.76 4.53
CA LEU A 18 -1.69 -4.43 5.53
C LEU A 18 -0.20 -4.47 5.12
N LEU A 19 0.08 -4.87 3.88
CA LEU A 19 1.45 -4.84 3.35
C LEU A 19 2.01 -3.41 3.34
N GLY A 20 1.21 -2.43 2.95
CA GLY A 20 1.59 -1.01 3.00
C GLY A 20 1.95 -0.56 4.41
N ILE A 21 1.16 -0.93 5.43
CA ILE A 21 1.45 -0.59 6.84
C ILE A 21 2.73 -1.26 7.32
N LEU A 22 2.95 -2.54 6.99
CA LEU A 22 4.16 -3.27 7.38
C LEU A 22 5.42 -2.67 6.73
N ILE A 23 5.33 -2.34 5.44
CA ILE A 23 6.41 -1.69 4.70
C ILE A 23 6.67 -0.28 5.26
N GLY A 24 5.62 0.47 5.57
CA GLY A 24 5.72 1.79 6.18
C GLY A 24 6.31 1.76 7.58
N CYS A 25 6.11 0.68 8.34
CA CYS A 25 6.68 0.56 9.67
C CYS A 25 8.22 0.38 9.68
N MET A 26 8.81 -0.06 8.57
CA MET A 26 10.25 -0.23 8.48
C MET A 26 10.94 1.13 8.31
N PRO A 27 11.80 1.54 9.26
CA PRO A 27 12.55 2.79 9.11
C PRO A 27 13.54 2.67 7.96
N GLY A 28 13.39 3.52 6.96
CA GLY A 28 14.25 3.55 5.77
C GLY A 28 13.57 3.10 4.47
N LEU A 29 12.33 2.59 4.51
CA LEU A 29 11.57 2.24 3.31
C LEU A 29 10.52 3.32 3.01
N SER A 30 10.96 4.37 2.29
CA SER A 30 10.10 5.49 1.92
C SER A 30 8.91 5.08 1.06
N ALA A 31 7.80 5.80 1.18
CA ALA A 31 6.57 5.57 0.42
C ALA A 31 6.81 5.46 -1.10
N THR A 32 7.70 6.28 -1.66
CA THR A 32 8.08 6.24 -3.08
C THR A 32 8.71 4.91 -3.52
N LEU A 33 9.53 4.29 -2.66
CA LEU A 33 10.17 3.00 -2.95
C LEU A 33 9.15 1.85 -2.90
N ALA A 34 8.23 1.89 -1.94
CA ALA A 34 7.14 0.92 -1.82
C ALA A 34 6.20 0.95 -3.05
N ILE A 35 5.83 2.16 -3.50
CA ILE A 35 4.97 2.35 -4.68
C ILE A 35 5.68 1.88 -5.95
N SER A 36 6.98 2.14 -6.11
CA SER A 36 7.78 1.66 -7.24
C SER A 36 7.75 0.12 -7.34
N LEU A 37 8.04 -0.57 -6.23
CA LEU A 37 7.98 -2.03 -6.14
C LEU A 37 6.59 -2.60 -6.44
N LEU A 38 5.55 -2.01 -5.84
CA LEU A 38 4.17 -2.43 -6.09
C LEU A 38 3.76 -2.15 -7.53
N THR A 39 4.16 -1.04 -8.13
CA THR A 39 3.86 -0.72 -9.53
C THR A 39 4.45 -1.79 -10.44
N THR A 40 5.72 -2.16 -10.25
CA THR A 40 6.37 -3.23 -11.03
C THR A 40 5.70 -4.59 -10.82
N LEU A 41 5.29 -4.92 -9.61
CA LEU A 41 4.58 -6.17 -9.31
C LEU A 41 3.17 -6.22 -9.93
N THR A 42 2.56 -5.05 -10.09
CA THR A 42 1.16 -4.89 -10.52
C THR A 42 0.98 -4.77 -12.03
N ILE A 43 2.07 -4.70 -12.82
CA ILE A 43 2.03 -4.62 -14.30
C ILE A 43 1.25 -5.79 -14.94
N ARG A 44 1.14 -6.94 -14.26
CA ARG A 44 0.41 -8.11 -14.75
C ARG A 44 -1.08 -8.14 -14.37
N LEU A 45 -1.57 -7.17 -13.61
CA LEU A 45 -2.96 -7.11 -13.13
C LEU A 45 -3.85 -6.18 -13.99
N PRO A 46 -5.18 -6.37 -13.96
CA PRO A 46 -6.12 -5.47 -14.62
C PRO A 46 -5.98 -4.04 -14.08
N ALA A 47 -6.06 -3.03 -14.97
CA ALA A 47 -5.84 -1.63 -14.60
C ALA A 47 -6.71 -1.13 -13.43
N GLY A 48 -7.92 -1.66 -13.27
CA GLY A 48 -8.81 -1.32 -12.15
C GLY A 48 -8.28 -1.79 -10.79
N ASP A 49 -7.88 -3.05 -10.69
CA ASP A 49 -7.33 -3.62 -9.44
C ASP A 49 -5.95 -3.02 -9.12
N ALA A 50 -5.18 -2.72 -10.17
CA ALA A 50 -3.86 -2.15 -10.06
C ALA A 50 -3.84 -0.80 -9.33
N ILE A 51 -4.71 0.12 -9.78
CA ILE A 51 -4.83 1.46 -9.21
C ILE A 51 -5.34 1.36 -7.77
N LEU A 52 -6.25 0.44 -7.49
CA LEU A 52 -6.81 0.23 -6.16
C LEU A 52 -5.72 -0.22 -5.17
N ILE A 53 -4.93 -1.23 -5.53
CA ILE A 53 -3.80 -1.74 -4.73
C ILE A 53 -2.77 -0.63 -4.46
N LEU A 54 -2.45 0.17 -5.48
CA LEU A 54 -1.49 1.27 -5.35
C LEU A 54 -1.95 2.36 -4.38
N ILE A 55 -3.22 2.78 -4.47
CA ILE A 55 -3.80 3.78 -3.56
C ILE A 55 -3.85 3.25 -2.13
N CYS A 56 -4.31 2.00 -1.95
CA CYS A 56 -4.38 1.35 -0.65
C CYS A 56 -3.02 1.20 0.02
N ALA A 57 -2.02 0.74 -0.72
CA ALA A 57 -0.68 0.62 -0.19
C ALA A 57 -0.06 1.99 0.10
N TYR A 58 -0.27 3.00 -0.74
CA TYR A 58 0.21 4.36 -0.48
C TYR A 58 -0.31 4.90 0.86
N VAL A 59 -1.63 4.84 1.06
CA VAL A 59 -2.26 5.30 2.31
C VAL A 59 -1.77 4.47 3.50
N GLY A 60 -1.65 3.14 3.34
CA GLY A 60 -1.11 2.25 4.38
C GLY A 60 0.33 2.58 4.77
N THR A 61 1.19 2.88 3.78
CA THR A 61 2.62 3.18 4.00
C THR A 61 2.80 4.52 4.70
N ILE A 62 2.01 5.55 4.35
CA ILE A 62 2.02 6.85 5.04
C ILE A 62 1.54 6.70 6.48
N TYR A 63 0.47 5.92 6.69
CA TYR A 63 -0.08 5.70 8.03
C TYR A 63 0.89 4.91 8.94
N GLY A 64 1.48 3.82 8.45
CA GLY A 64 2.48 3.02 9.18
C GLY A 64 3.80 3.75 9.43
N GLY A 65 4.25 4.55 8.45
CA GLY A 65 5.47 5.35 8.54
C GLY A 65 5.41 6.40 9.64
N SER A 66 4.27 7.10 9.78
CA SER A 66 4.11 8.13 10.82
C SER A 66 4.28 7.57 12.24
N ARG A 67 3.72 6.39 12.54
CA ARG A 67 3.87 5.74 13.86
C ARG A 67 5.30 5.33 14.16
N SER A 68 6.05 4.98 13.12
CA SER A 68 7.43 4.49 13.25
C SER A 68 8.42 5.65 13.35
N ALA A 69 8.15 6.75 12.63
CA ALA A 69 8.89 8.00 12.73
C ALA A 69 8.76 8.65 14.13
N ILE A 70 7.57 8.57 14.75
CA ILE A 70 7.33 9.03 16.13
C ILE A 70 8.24 8.30 17.13
N LEU A 71 8.43 6.99 16.99
CA LEU A 71 9.29 6.21 17.90
C LEU A 71 10.79 6.48 17.69
N LEU A 72 11.19 6.90 16.49
CA LEU A 72 12.58 7.18 16.15
C LEU A 72 12.96 8.66 16.30
N ASN A 73 12.02 9.52 16.72
CA ASN A 73 12.24 10.95 16.90
C ASN A 73 12.80 11.62 15.62
N ILE A 74 12.31 11.18 14.46
CA ILE A 74 12.64 11.76 13.16
C ILE A 74 11.35 12.44 12.68
N PRO A 75 11.32 13.77 12.50
CA PRO A 75 10.11 14.53 12.19
C PRO A 75 9.51 14.19 10.81
#